data_AF-A0A935AAS9-F1
#
_entry.id   AF-A0A935AAS9-F1
#
_cell.length_a   1.000
_cell.length_b   1.000
_cell.length_c   1.000
_cell.angle_alpha   90.00
_cell.angle_beta   90.00
_cell.angle_gamma   90.00
#
_symmetry.space_group_name_H-M   'P 1'
#
loop_
_entity.id
_entity.type
_entity.pdbx_description
1 polymer ?
#
loop_
_entity_poly.entity_id
_entity_poly.type
_entity_poly.pdbx_seq_one_letter_code
_entity_poly.pdbx_strand_id
1 'polypeptide(L)'
;MTQRSTLRLSLPSKGRLMDDSLDFLAECGLSVQKLNPRQYQAKMPALPELTVLFQRPGDIVVSVRQGSVDFGITGIDVLEENRGDNGEIIVLHDELGYGGCALMLAVPEAWTDVTDIPALKNM
;
A
#
# COMPACT_ATOMS: atom_id res chain seq x y z
N MET A 1 5.52 10.21 22.73
CA MET A 1 6.19 9.82 21.48
C MET A 1 7.46 9.07 21.83
N THR A 2 7.52 7.77 21.53
CA THR A 2 8.70 6.95 21.74
C THR A 2 9.76 7.39 20.73
N GLN A 3 10.85 8.01 21.17
CA GLN A 3 11.96 8.38 20.27
C GLN A 3 12.58 7.11 19.68
N ARG A 4 12.28 6.84 18.41
CA ARG A 4 12.97 5.82 17.61
C ARG A 4 14.01 6.54 16.77
N SER A 5 15.26 6.08 16.79
CA SER A 5 16.36 6.64 16.00
C SER A 5 16.35 6.19 14.53
N THR A 6 15.59 5.14 14.21
CA THR A 6 15.57 4.49 12.90
C THR A 6 14.23 4.72 12.21
N LEU A 7 14.27 5.22 10.98
CA LEU A 7 13.09 5.39 10.14
C LEU A 7 12.57 4.03 9.68
N ARG A 8 11.27 3.92 9.47
CA ARG A 8 10.60 2.70 9.00
C ARG A 8 9.79 2.97 7.74
N LEU A 9 10.06 2.20 6.71
CA LEU A 9 9.28 2.12 5.48
C LEU A 9 8.54 0.79 5.45
N SER A 10 7.24 0.80 5.26
CA SER A 10 6.46 -0.42 5.09
C SER A 10 6.07 -0.65 3.63
N LEU A 11 6.27 -1.88 3.18
CA LEU A 11 5.97 -2.36 1.84
C LEU A 11 4.93 -3.49 1.88
N PRO A 12 4.18 -3.71 0.77
CA PRO A 12 3.27 -4.84 0.68
C PRO A 12 3.99 -6.16 0.89
N SER A 13 3.41 -7.05 1.69
CA SER A 13 4.07 -8.30 2.14
C SER A 13 4.06 -9.45 1.14
N LYS A 14 3.24 -9.36 0.09
CA LYS A 14 3.07 -10.41 -0.92
C LYS A 14 2.31 -9.91 -2.15
N GLY A 15 2.36 -10.71 -3.21
CA GLY A 15 1.59 -10.52 -4.44
C GLY A 15 2.19 -9.43 -5.33
N ARG A 16 1.53 -9.16 -6.46
CA ARG A 16 2.01 -8.25 -7.50
C ARG A 16 2.46 -6.88 -6.98
N LEU A 17 1.71 -6.29 -6.04
CA LEU A 17 2.07 -4.97 -5.50
C LEU A 17 3.39 -5.00 -4.71
N MET A 18 3.75 -6.12 -4.08
CA MET A 18 5.07 -6.28 -3.45
C MET A 18 6.16 -6.29 -4.51
N ASP A 19 5.99 -7.14 -5.53
CA ASP A 19 6.99 -7.33 -6.58
C ASP A 19 7.23 -6.00 -7.33
N ASP A 20 6.16 -5.35 -7.79
CA ASP A 20 6.22 -4.05 -8.47
C ASP A 20 6.87 -2.96 -7.58
N SER A 21 6.61 -2.97 -6.26
CA SER A 21 7.23 -2.00 -5.32
C SER A 21 8.73 -2.23 -5.14
N LEU A 22 9.16 -3.50 -5.12
CA LEU A 22 10.58 -3.85 -5.01
C LEU A 22 11.34 -3.48 -6.28
N ASP A 23 10.73 -3.73 -7.44
CA ASP A 23 11.29 -3.37 -8.76
C ASP A 23 11.39 -1.84 -8.90
N PHE A 24 10.33 -1.10 -8.57
CA PHE A 24 10.33 0.36 -8.55
C PHE A 24 11.49 0.93 -7.69
N LEU A 25 11.66 0.42 -6.47
CA LEU A 25 12.75 0.86 -5.59
C LEU A 25 14.12 0.47 -6.15
N ALA A 26 14.27 -0.72 -6.75
CA ALA A 26 15.51 -1.15 -7.35
C ALA A 26 15.92 -0.29 -8.56
N GLU A 27 14.97 0.10 -9.42
CA GLU A 27 15.17 1.04 -10.53
C GLU A 27 15.62 2.42 -10.04
N CYS A 28 15.17 2.83 -8.85
CA CYS A 28 15.64 4.05 -8.17
C CYS A 28 17.03 3.92 -7.51
N GLY A 29 17.68 2.75 -7.58
CA GLY A 29 18.95 2.48 -6.88
C GLY A 29 18.78 2.18 -5.38
N LEU A 30 17.56 1.92 -4.92
CA LEU A 30 17.18 1.69 -3.52
C LEU A 30 16.81 0.23 -3.26
N SER A 31 17.58 -0.72 -3.80
CA SER A 31 17.28 -2.15 -3.67
C SER A 31 17.12 -2.61 -2.22
N VAL A 32 16.08 -3.39 -1.96
CA VAL A 32 15.77 -3.96 -0.64
C VAL A 32 16.38 -5.35 -0.51
N GLN A 33 17.17 -5.56 0.55
CA GLN A 33 17.81 -6.83 0.87
C GLN A 33 17.06 -7.57 1.98
N LYS A 34 16.42 -8.68 1.60
CA LYS A 34 15.72 -9.59 2.50
C LYS A 34 16.56 -10.85 2.72
N LEU A 35 17.37 -10.87 3.77
CA LEU A 35 18.30 -11.98 4.06
C LEU A 35 17.59 -13.31 4.35
N ASN A 36 16.37 -13.27 4.87
CA ASN A 36 15.54 -14.44 5.09
C ASN A 36 14.13 -14.21 4.53
N PRO A 37 13.65 -15.04 3.58
CA PRO A 37 12.33 -14.90 2.98
C PRO A 37 11.18 -14.89 4.00
N ARG A 38 11.36 -15.58 5.15
CA ARG A 38 10.36 -15.67 6.23
C ARG A 38 10.41 -14.49 7.20
N GLN A 39 11.44 -13.65 7.16
CA GLN A 39 11.48 -12.45 8.00
C GLN A 39 10.58 -11.36 7.43
N TYR A 40 9.94 -10.60 8.33
CA TYR A 40 9.11 -9.46 7.99
C TYR A 40 9.89 -8.14 7.93
N GLN A 41 11.18 -8.17 8.28
CA GLN A 41 12.09 -7.03 8.21
C GLN A 41 13.15 -7.24 7.15
N ALA A 42 13.54 -6.16 6.48
CA ALA A 42 14.62 -6.12 5.50
C ALA A 42 15.43 -4.83 5.66
N LYS A 43 16.58 -4.80 4.99
CA LYS A 43 17.47 -3.64 4.97
C LYS A 43 17.50 -3.00 3.58
N MET A 44 17.76 -1.71 3.54
CA MET A 44 18.04 -0.97 2.30
C MET A 44 19.48 -0.44 2.40
N PRO A 45 20.48 -1.07 1.75
CA PRO A 45 21.89 -0.69 1.94
C PRO A 45 22.20 0.78 1.62
N ALA A 46 21.49 1.36 0.65
CA ALA A 46 21.62 2.77 0.29
C ALA A 46 21.15 3.73 1.40
N LEU A 47 20.30 3.26 2.32
CA LEU A 47 19.77 4.00 3.47
C LEU A 47 19.90 3.16 4.76
N PRO A 48 21.09 3.05 5.37
CA PRO A 48 21.33 2.16 6.51
C PRO A 48 20.48 2.44 7.76
N GLU A 49 20.04 3.68 7.93
CA GLU A 49 19.19 4.13 9.04
C GLU A 49 17.68 3.89 8.79
N LEU A 50 17.33 3.27 7.65
CA LEU A 50 15.97 2.88 7.28
C LEU A 50 15.79 1.37 7.47
N THR A 51 14.76 0.99 8.22
CA THR A 51 14.27 -0.39 8.29
C THR A 51 13.08 -0.57 7.36
N VAL A 52 13.13 -1.60 6.52
CA VAL A 52 11.99 -1.97 5.67
C VAL A 52 11.17 -3.04 6.39
N LEU A 53 9.86 -2.85 6.45
CA LEU A 53 8.91 -3.81 6.98
C LEU A 53 7.99 -4.30 5.87
N PHE A 54 7.59 -5.56 5.94
CA PHE A 54 6.61 -6.15 5.03
C PHE A 54 5.30 -6.38 5.78
N GLN A 55 4.23 -5.69 5.37
CA GLN A 55 2.91 -5.75 6.01
C GLN A 55 1.79 -6.00 4.99
N ARG A 56 0.59 -6.35 5.43
CA ARG A 56 -0.56 -6.36 4.50
C ARG A 56 -0.91 -4.90 4.16
N PRO A 57 -1.39 -4.60 2.94
CA PRO A 57 -1.71 -3.23 2.53
C PRO A 57 -2.54 -2.44 3.56
N GLY A 58 -3.62 -3.03 4.10
CA GLY A 58 -4.42 -2.37 5.15
C GLY A 58 -3.63 -2.08 6.44
N ASP A 59 -2.75 -3.00 6.85
CA ASP A 59 -1.89 -2.81 8.02
C ASP A 59 -0.85 -1.69 7.81
N ILE A 60 -0.45 -1.40 6.57
CA ILE A 60 0.43 -0.27 6.23
C ILE A 60 -0.26 1.05 6.54
N VAL A 61 -1.52 1.20 6.11
CA VAL A 61 -2.33 2.41 6.36
C VAL A 61 -2.50 2.62 7.86
N VAL A 62 -2.84 1.56 8.59
CA VAL A 62 -3.00 1.62 10.04
C VAL A 62 -1.69 1.94 10.76
N SER A 63 -0.57 1.34 10.34
CA SER A 63 0.72 1.51 11.02
C SER A 63 1.32 2.90 10.83
N VAL A 64 1.14 3.51 9.64
CA VAL A 64 1.48 4.91 9.35
C VAL A 64 0.62 5.85 10.18
N ARG A 65 -0.71 5.67 10.17
CA ARG A 65 -1.64 6.48 10.96
C ARG A 65 -1.32 6.47 12.45
N GLN A 66 -0.91 5.32 12.98
CA GLN A 66 -0.56 5.17 14.40
C GLN A 66 0.88 5.64 14.72
N GLY A 67 1.66 6.06 13.72
CA GLY A 67 3.06 6.46 13.89
C GLY A 67 4.00 5.32 14.32
N SER A 68 3.59 4.07 14.11
CA SER A 68 4.42 2.88 14.38
C SER A 68 5.40 2.59 13.22
N VAL A 69 5.05 3.10 12.04
CA VAL A 69 5.85 3.20 10.81
C VAL A 69 5.78 4.64 10.34
N ASP A 70 6.83 5.10 9.66
CA ASP A 70 7.00 6.50 9.30
C ASP A 70 6.55 6.74 7.83
N PHE A 71 6.78 5.77 6.94
CA PHE A 71 6.36 5.81 5.53
C PHE A 71 5.77 4.47 5.07
N GLY A 72 4.87 4.48 4.09
CA GLY A 72 4.28 3.27 3.53
C GLY A 72 3.97 3.37 2.04
N ILE A 73 4.12 2.27 1.32
CA ILE A 73 3.66 2.11 -0.07
C ILE A 73 2.44 1.18 -0.07
N THR A 74 1.31 1.65 -0.57
CA THR A 74 0.06 0.89 -0.67
C THR A 74 -0.80 1.40 -1.84
N GLY A 75 -1.84 0.65 -2.20
CA GLY A 75 -2.85 1.10 -3.18
C GLY A 75 -3.75 2.19 -2.62
N ILE A 76 -4.23 3.07 -3.52
CA ILE A 76 -5.12 4.18 -3.16
C ILE A 76 -6.49 3.70 -2.68
N ASP A 77 -6.99 2.59 -3.24
CA ASP A 77 -8.19 1.89 -2.81
C ASP A 77 -8.11 1.47 -1.34
N VAL A 78 -6.99 0.86 -0.96
CA VAL A 78 -6.73 0.43 0.41
C VAL A 78 -6.56 1.62 1.34
N LEU A 79 -5.91 2.69 0.88
CA LEU A 79 -5.81 3.94 1.65
C LEU A 79 -7.19 4.52 1.94
N GLU A 80 -8.03 4.70 0.93
CA GLU A 80 -9.37 5.28 1.10
C GLU A 80 -10.27 4.41 1.98
N GLU A 81 -10.15 3.08 1.91
CA GLU A 81 -10.88 2.16 2.79
C GLU A 81 -10.42 2.24 4.26
N ASN A 82 -9.12 2.43 4.50
CA ASN A 82 -8.52 2.26 5.84
C ASN A 82 -8.04 3.56 6.50
N ARG A 83 -8.10 4.72 5.82
CA ARG A 83 -7.57 6.01 6.32
C ARG A 83 -8.17 6.44 7.65
N GLY A 84 -9.43 6.10 7.91
CA GLY A 84 -10.17 6.48 9.11
C GLY A 84 -10.43 7.99 9.22
N ASP A 85 -11.06 8.40 10.32
CA ASP A 85 -11.69 9.73 10.43
C ASP A 85 -10.74 10.85 10.86
N ASN A 86 -9.59 10.52 11.42
CA ASN A 86 -8.64 11.51 11.96
C ASN A 86 -7.77 12.18 10.90
N GLY A 87 -7.74 11.71 9.65
CA GLY A 87 -7.11 12.42 8.53
C GLY A 87 -5.58 12.59 8.59
N GLU A 88 -4.90 11.91 9.52
CA GLU A 88 -3.45 12.06 9.79
C GLU A 88 -2.57 11.20 8.85
N ILE A 89 -2.92 11.09 7.57
CA ILE A 89 -2.06 10.49 6.56
C ILE A 89 -1.88 11.50 5.43
N ILE A 90 -0.63 11.79 5.10
CA ILE A 90 -0.27 12.67 3.99
C ILE A 90 0.16 11.78 2.81
N VAL A 91 -0.54 11.91 1.69
CA VAL A 91 -0.12 11.29 0.43
C VAL A 91 1.05 12.10 -0.13
N LEU A 92 2.24 11.51 -0.12
CA LEU A 92 3.45 12.15 -0.64
C LEU A 92 3.54 12.05 -2.17
N HIS A 93 3.05 10.95 -2.73
CA HIS A 93 3.00 10.69 -4.15
C HIS A 93 1.83 9.72 -4.42
N ASP A 94 0.97 10.04 -5.37
CA ASP A 94 -0.25 9.28 -5.70
C ASP A 94 -0.09 8.43 -6.97
N GLU A 95 0.92 8.69 -7.82
CA GLU A 95 1.12 7.97 -9.08
C GLU A 95 2.54 7.38 -9.24
N LEU A 96 2.82 6.23 -8.59
CA LEU A 96 4.14 5.57 -8.69
C LEU A 96 4.37 4.81 -10.02
N GLY A 97 3.42 4.83 -10.94
CA GLY A 97 3.54 4.22 -12.28
C GLY A 97 3.24 2.71 -12.36
N TYR A 98 2.76 2.09 -11.30
CA TYR A 98 2.35 0.67 -11.26
C TYR A 98 1.09 0.46 -10.43
N GLY A 99 0.59 -0.79 -10.37
CA GLY A 99 -0.59 -1.13 -9.55
C GLY A 99 -1.93 -0.60 -10.09
N GLY A 100 -1.99 -0.17 -11.36
CA GLY A 100 -3.19 0.37 -11.97
C GLY A 100 -4.38 -0.61 -11.92
N CYS A 101 -5.50 -0.13 -11.38
CA CYS A 101 -6.76 -0.84 -11.26
C CYS A 101 -7.94 0.14 -11.24
N ALA A 102 -9.17 -0.40 -11.32
CA ALA A 102 -10.38 0.38 -11.12
C ALA A 102 -11.32 -0.38 -10.18
N LEU A 103 -11.82 0.31 -9.15
CA LEU A 103 -12.88 -0.20 -8.28
C LEU A 103 -14.22 -0.01 -9.00
N MET A 104 -14.89 -1.12 -9.33
CA MET A 104 -16.08 -1.13 -10.17
C MET A 104 -17.19 -2.01 -9.56
N LEU A 105 -18.44 -1.67 -9.89
CA LEU A 105 -19.59 -2.54 -9.64
C LEU A 105 -19.80 -3.46 -10.85
N ALA A 106 -20.04 -4.74 -10.59
CA ALA A 106 -20.37 -5.72 -11.62
C ALA A 106 -21.76 -6.30 -11.36
N VAL A 107 -22.54 -6.47 -12.42
CA VAL A 107 -23.88 -7.08 -12.40
C VAL A 107 -23.92 -8.27 -13.36
N PRO A 108 -24.86 -9.22 -13.20
CA PRO A 108 -25.03 -10.31 -14.16
C PRO A 108 -25.30 -9.79 -15.58
N GLU A 109 -24.66 -10.39 -16.58
CA GLU A 109 -24.86 -10.00 -18.00
C GLU A 109 -26.32 -10.17 -18.47
N ALA A 110 -27.09 -11.03 -17.81
CA ALA A 110 -28.51 -11.25 -18.10
C ALA A 110 -29.42 -10.06 -17.71
N TRP A 111 -28.92 -9.11 -16.90
CA TRP A 111 -29.69 -7.95 -16.46
C TRP A 111 -29.62 -6.83 -17.49
N THR A 112 -30.26 -7.02 -18.64
CA THR A 112 -30.21 -6.08 -19.77
C THR A 112 -30.82 -4.71 -19.44
N ASP A 113 -31.70 -4.66 -18.44
CA ASP A 113 -32.36 -3.43 -17.99
C ASP A 113 -31.52 -2.63 -16.96
N VAL A 114 -30.38 -3.16 -16.51
CA VAL A 114 -29.49 -2.49 -15.54
C VAL A 114 -28.26 -1.93 -16.26
N THR A 115 -28.32 -0.66 -16.64
CA THR A 115 -27.22 0.05 -17.34
C THR A 115 -26.53 1.12 -16.50
N ASP A 116 -27.06 1.43 -15.31
CA ASP A 116 -26.53 2.45 -14.41
C ASP A 116 -26.88 2.15 -12.93
N ILE A 117 -26.34 2.96 -12.03
CA ILE A 117 -26.55 2.82 -10.58
C ILE A 117 -28.04 2.99 -10.20
N PRO A 118 -28.80 3.97 -10.73
CA PRO A 118 -30.23 4.07 -10.47
C PRO A 118 -31.03 2.81 -10.87
N ALA A 119 -30.79 2.24 -12.05
CA ALA A 119 -31.46 1.03 -12.50
C ALA A 119 -31.20 -0.16 -11.57
N LEU A 120 -29.98 -0.26 -11.01
CA LEU A 120 -29.61 -1.28 -10.04
C LEU A 120 -30.39 -1.18 -8.72
N LYS A 121 -30.85 0.01 -8.31
CA LYS A 121 -31.57 0.20 -7.03
C LYS A 121 -33.02 -0.30 -7.06
N ASN A 122 -33.60 -0.48 -8.25
CA ASN A 122 -35.02 -0.75 -8.45
C ASN A 122 -35.31 -2.19 -8.90
N MET A 123 -34.28 -3.06 -8.94
CA MET A 123 -34.44 -4.51 -9.05
C MET A 123 -34.66 -5.15 -7.67
#